data_AF-A0A3C1S462-F1
#
_entry.id   AF-A0A3C1S462-F1
#
_cell.length_a   1.000
_cell.length_b   1.000
_cell.length_c   1.000
_cell.angle_alpha   90.00
_cell.angle_beta   90.00
_cell.angle_gamma   90.00
#
_symmetry.space_group_name_H-M   'P 1'
#
loop_
_entity.id
_entity.type
_entity.pdbx_description
1 polymer ?
#
loop_
_entity_poly.entity_id
_entity_poly.type
_entity_poly.pdbx_seq_one_letter_code
_entity_poly.pdbx_strand_id
1 'polypeptide(L)'
;MDSNGQASKGIRKRRLLYLDWKELDGAAKKKRVLSFRENDENEYICPVNGCLHIAFKSQRGIRKHINSIHPWYFYFDQQPKVNREQAKEQSTSSLRNSTHKIPAFSLEQGIGLEFLEWLQTPCGGGKKAKDAKHIGRRAMKFLMVAFDETTEESVLSTDYIDCCLGSPNIIMSFLKLIMEKWGLQASAALSYMKSIGDLLDFRKANGVTDNVLRNFTVSEVYIRRGKENLAKRKKMEYSRNLELESLISRDSWATLEDME
;
A
#
# COMPACT_ATOMS: atom_id res chain seq x y z
N MET A 1 -0.05 51.77 -7.68
CA MET A 1 -1.16 50.90 -8.13
C MET A 1 -0.50 49.68 -8.74
N ASP A 2 -0.13 48.71 -7.90
CA ASP A 2 0.62 47.54 -8.33
C ASP A 2 -0.21 46.28 -8.07
N SER A 3 -0.81 45.79 -9.16
CA SER A 3 -1.59 44.57 -9.20
C SER A 3 -0.65 43.39 -9.43
N ASN A 4 -0.16 42.75 -8.36
CA ASN A 4 0.57 41.48 -8.47
C ASN A 4 -0.34 40.33 -8.03
N GLY A 5 -1.04 39.74 -9.01
CA GLY A 5 -1.75 38.48 -8.86
C GLY A 5 -0.77 37.33 -8.69
N GLN A 6 -0.71 36.76 -7.49
CA GLN A 6 0.03 35.54 -7.23
C GLN A 6 -0.71 34.35 -7.86
N ALA A 7 -0.16 33.87 -8.99
CA ALA A 7 -0.57 32.63 -9.63
C ALA A 7 -0.35 31.44 -8.69
N SER A 8 -1.45 30.76 -8.35
CA SER A 8 -1.45 29.46 -7.69
C SER A 8 -0.62 28.45 -8.48
N LYS A 9 0.50 27.98 -7.92
CA LYS A 9 1.29 26.88 -8.48
C LYS A 9 0.47 25.58 -8.39
N GLY A 10 -0.35 25.33 -9.41
CA GLY A 10 -1.00 24.05 -9.63
C GLY A 10 0.05 22.94 -9.78
N ILE A 11 -0.06 21.91 -8.96
CA ILE A 11 0.68 20.66 -9.13
C ILE A 11 0.37 20.14 -10.54
N ARG A 12 1.35 20.21 -11.45
CA ARG A 12 1.27 19.56 -12.77
C ARG A 12 1.16 18.06 -12.56
N LYS A 13 -0.06 17.52 -12.53
CA LYS A 13 -0.31 16.09 -12.74
C LYS A 13 0.35 15.73 -14.07
N ARG A 14 1.37 14.86 -14.05
CA ARG A 14 1.87 14.23 -15.28
C ARG A 14 0.72 13.40 -15.85
N ARG A 15 0.03 13.94 -16.86
CA ARG A 15 -0.97 13.20 -17.64
C ARG A 15 -0.20 12.25 -18.54
N LEU A 16 0.02 11.03 -18.05
CA LEU A 16 0.53 9.97 -18.90
C LEU A 16 -0.67 9.43 -19.67
N LEU A 17 -0.66 9.68 -20.98
CA LEU A 17 -1.60 9.04 -21.90
C LEU A 17 -1.27 7.54 -21.89
N TYR A 18 -2.26 6.72 -21.53
CA TYR A 18 -2.14 5.28 -21.50
C TYR A 18 -3.01 4.70 -22.61
N LEU A 19 -2.40 3.87 -23.45
CA LEU A 19 -3.12 3.15 -24.47
C LEU A 19 -3.53 1.79 -23.92
N ASP A 20 -4.85 1.56 -23.88
CA ASP A 20 -5.37 0.23 -23.64
C ASP A 20 -5.30 -0.56 -24.94
N TRP A 21 -4.20 -1.30 -25.11
CA TRP A 21 -3.94 -2.11 -26.30
C TRP A 21 -4.98 -3.21 -26.55
N LYS A 22 -5.79 -3.57 -25.55
CA LYS A 22 -6.86 -4.57 -25.69
C LYS A 22 -8.09 -3.99 -26.39
N GLU A 23 -8.34 -2.70 -26.24
CA GLU A 23 -9.55 -2.03 -26.73
C GLU A 23 -9.35 -1.38 -28.11
N LEU A 24 -8.15 -1.47 -28.68
CA LEU A 24 -7.86 -0.96 -30.02
C LEU A 24 -8.44 -1.89 -31.09
N ASP A 25 -8.88 -1.30 -32.20
CA ASP A 25 -9.39 -2.05 -33.34
C ASP A 25 -8.33 -3.00 -33.92
N GLY A 26 -8.70 -4.26 -34.08
CA GLY A 26 -7.78 -5.33 -34.51
C GLY A 26 -6.99 -6.00 -33.37
N ALA A 27 -7.19 -5.58 -32.12
CA ALA A 27 -6.59 -6.25 -30.97
C ALA A 27 -7.13 -7.67 -30.81
N ALA A 28 -6.24 -8.61 -30.52
CA ALA A 28 -6.63 -9.94 -30.10
C ALA A 28 -7.49 -9.85 -28.82
N LYS A 29 -8.65 -10.52 -28.83
CA LYS A 29 -9.59 -10.55 -27.69
C LYS A 29 -8.93 -11.10 -26.41
N LYS A 30 -7.87 -11.90 -26.57
CA LYS A 30 -7.08 -12.51 -25.48
C LYS A 30 -5.61 -12.06 -25.60
N LYS A 31 -4.98 -11.86 -24.44
CA LYS A 31 -3.55 -11.53 -24.32
C LYS A 31 -2.71 -12.72 -24.78
N ARG A 32 -1.76 -12.50 -25.70
CA ARG A 32 -0.78 -13.49 -26.15
C ARG A 32 0.08 -13.98 -24.99
N VAL A 33 0.20 -15.30 -24.83
CA VAL A 33 1.11 -15.90 -23.85
C VAL A 33 2.49 -16.03 -24.51
N LEU A 34 3.50 -15.40 -23.90
CA LEU A 34 4.86 -15.44 -24.41
C LEU A 34 5.68 -16.47 -23.63
N SER A 35 6.02 -17.57 -24.32
CA SER A 35 7.08 -18.49 -23.90
C SER A 35 8.37 -18.06 -24.58
N PHE A 36 9.46 -17.98 -23.81
CA PHE A 36 10.77 -17.63 -24.34
C PHE A 36 11.67 -18.84 -24.16
N ARG A 37 12.26 -19.31 -25.25
CA ARG A 37 13.32 -20.32 -25.21
C ARG A 37 14.65 -19.61 -24.97
N GLU A 38 15.56 -20.28 -24.28
CA GLU A 38 16.95 -19.83 -24.15
C GLU A 38 17.66 -20.06 -25.49
N ASN A 39 18.54 -19.13 -25.86
CA ASN A 39 19.46 -19.34 -26.97
C ASN A 39 20.65 -20.20 -26.51
N ASP A 40 21.51 -20.60 -27.46
CA ASP A 40 22.69 -21.43 -27.21
C ASP A 40 23.67 -20.86 -26.14
N GLU A 41 23.56 -19.56 -25.83
CA GLU A 41 24.34 -18.86 -24.81
C GLU A 41 23.63 -18.73 -23.43
N ASN A 42 22.51 -19.45 -23.23
CA ASN A 42 21.64 -19.36 -22.04
C ASN A 42 21.02 -17.96 -21.81
N GLU A 43 20.82 -17.20 -22.89
CA GLU A 43 20.23 -15.87 -22.83
C GLU A 43 18.88 -15.81 -23.55
N TYR A 44 18.01 -14.89 -23.11
CA TYR A 44 16.69 -14.67 -23.70
C TYR A 44 16.69 -13.37 -24.53
N ILE A 45 16.29 -13.45 -25.80
CA ILE A 45 16.21 -12.29 -26.71
C ILE A 45 14.76 -11.86 -26.91
N CYS A 46 14.54 -10.54 -26.96
CA CYS A 46 13.23 -9.97 -27.22
C CYS A 46 12.73 -10.36 -28.63
N PRO A 47 11.52 -10.93 -28.78
CA PRO A 47 10.99 -11.38 -30.07
C PRO A 47 10.46 -10.23 -30.95
N VAL A 48 10.59 -8.98 -30.51
CA VAL A 48 10.14 -7.80 -31.27
C VAL A 48 11.26 -7.35 -32.20
N ASN A 49 11.00 -7.40 -33.51
CA ASN A 49 11.94 -6.94 -34.53
C ASN A 49 12.32 -5.47 -34.30
N GLY A 50 13.62 -5.19 -34.21
CA GLY A 50 14.14 -3.85 -33.95
C GLY A 50 14.21 -3.44 -32.47
N CYS A 51 13.97 -4.36 -31.53
CA CYS A 51 14.24 -4.11 -30.12
C CYS A 51 15.76 -3.94 -29.88
N LEU A 52 16.16 -2.83 -29.25
CA LEU A 52 17.56 -2.53 -28.95
C LEU A 52 18.10 -3.22 -27.67
N HIS A 53 17.27 -4.04 -27.00
CA HIS A 53 17.70 -4.71 -25.79
C HIS A 53 18.46 -5.99 -26.14
N ILE A 54 19.73 -6.04 -25.73
CA ILE A 54 20.71 -7.05 -26.16
C ILE A 54 20.29 -8.46 -25.72
N ALA A 55 20.17 -8.72 -24.41
CA ALA A 55 19.73 -10.01 -23.91
C ALA A 55 19.27 -9.97 -22.44
N PHE A 56 18.54 -10.99 -22.00
CA PHE A 56 18.09 -11.14 -20.62
C PHE A 56 18.57 -12.47 -20.03
N LYS A 57 18.91 -12.45 -18.73
CA LYS A 57 19.31 -13.65 -17.97
C LYS A 57 18.15 -14.48 -17.40
N SER A 58 16.90 -14.08 -17.66
CA SER A 58 15.73 -14.79 -17.16
C SER A 58 14.47 -14.50 -17.97
N GLN A 59 13.57 -15.48 -18.05
CA GLN A 59 12.22 -15.31 -18.62
C GLN A 59 11.44 -14.18 -17.95
N ARG A 60 11.64 -13.98 -16.65
CA ARG A 60 11.00 -12.88 -15.92
C ARG A 60 11.48 -11.51 -16.41
N GLY A 61 12.76 -11.39 -16.74
CA GLY A 61 13.38 -10.16 -17.24
C GLY A 61 12.77 -9.72 -18.57
N ILE A 62 12.73 -10.64 -19.54
CA ILE A 62 12.16 -10.40 -20.86
C ILE A 62 10.65 -10.12 -20.81
N ARG A 63 9.89 -10.83 -19.95
CA ARG A 63 8.46 -10.54 -19.73
C ARG A 63 8.25 -9.13 -19.18
N LYS A 64 9.07 -8.70 -18.22
CA LYS A 64 8.96 -7.35 -17.65
C LYS A 64 9.28 -6.30 -18.71
N HIS A 65 10.31 -6.52 -19.51
CA HIS A 65 10.71 -5.64 -20.60
C HIS A 65 9.58 -5.45 -21.62
N ILE A 66 9.01 -6.54 -22.14
CA ILE A 66 7.92 -6.47 -23.14
C ILE A 66 6.69 -5.78 -22.55
N ASN A 67 6.32 -6.06 -21.30
CA ASN A 67 5.21 -5.34 -20.64
C ASN A 67 5.46 -3.83 -20.50
N SER A 68 6.71 -3.39 -20.37
CA SER A 68 7.04 -1.97 -20.23
C SER A 68 7.28 -1.25 -21.56
N ILE A 69 7.91 -1.91 -22.54
CA ILE A 69 8.44 -1.27 -23.76
C ILE A 69 7.63 -1.66 -24.99
N HIS A 70 7.13 -2.90 -25.05
CA HIS A 70 6.35 -3.42 -26.18
C HIS A 70 4.99 -4.00 -25.76
N PRO A 71 4.18 -3.29 -24.96
CA PRO A 71 2.91 -3.82 -24.45
C PRO A 71 1.90 -4.16 -25.56
N TRP A 72 2.04 -3.57 -26.74
CA TRP A 72 1.23 -3.88 -27.93
C TRP A 72 1.45 -5.31 -28.44
N TYR A 73 2.63 -5.88 -28.25
CA TYR A 73 3.00 -7.21 -28.77
C TYR A 73 2.18 -8.35 -28.15
N PHE A 74 1.50 -8.06 -27.05
CA PHE A 74 0.56 -8.98 -26.43
C PHE A 74 -0.78 -9.09 -27.15
N TYR A 75 -1.12 -8.12 -28.00
CA TYR A 75 -2.45 -8.04 -28.61
C TYR A 75 -2.40 -7.95 -30.14
N PHE A 76 -1.22 -7.68 -30.70
CA PHE A 76 -1.03 -7.53 -32.14
C PHE A 76 0.22 -8.26 -32.62
N ASP A 77 0.13 -8.85 -33.80
CA ASP A 77 1.25 -9.52 -34.46
C ASP A 77 2.25 -8.53 -35.07
N GLN A 78 1.75 -7.35 -35.45
CA GLN A 78 2.51 -6.23 -35.97
C GLN A 78 2.21 -4.97 -35.16
N GLN A 79 3.17 -4.04 -35.08
CA GLN A 79 2.97 -2.82 -34.32
C GLN A 79 1.82 -1.99 -34.93
N PRO A 80 0.70 -1.78 -34.20
CA PRO A 80 -0.42 -1.04 -34.74
C PRO A 80 -0.08 0.45 -34.83
N LYS A 81 -0.62 1.12 -35.86
CA LYS A 81 -0.53 2.58 -35.99
C LYS A 81 -1.51 3.21 -34.99
N VAL A 82 -0.97 3.80 -33.93
CA VAL A 82 -1.78 4.42 -32.89
C VAL A 82 -2.00 5.90 -33.18
N ASN A 83 -3.26 6.32 -33.25
CA ASN A 83 -3.62 7.73 -33.29
C ASN A 83 -3.75 8.29 -31.86
N ARG A 84 -3.32 9.54 -31.64
CA ARG A 84 -3.33 10.19 -30.31
C ARG A 84 -4.72 10.22 -29.65
N GLU A 85 -5.77 10.17 -30.44
CA GLU A 85 -7.18 10.15 -30.00
C GLU A 85 -7.61 8.83 -29.36
N GLN A 86 -6.90 7.72 -29.64
CA GLN A 86 -7.18 6.39 -29.07
C GLN A 86 -6.52 6.18 -27.70
N ALA A 87 -5.70 7.12 -27.25
CA ALA A 87 -5.06 7.05 -25.95
C ALA A 87 -6.02 7.54 -24.86
N LYS A 88 -6.36 6.67 -23.92
CA LYS A 88 -7.16 7.05 -22.75
C LYS A 88 -6.27 7.81 -21.77
N GLU A 89 -6.80 8.87 -21.15
CA GLU A 89 -6.13 9.45 -19.99
C GLU A 89 -6.13 8.41 -18.86
N GLN A 90 -4.94 8.01 -18.40
CA GLN A 90 -4.84 7.09 -17.28
C GLN A 90 -5.33 7.80 -16.02
N SER A 91 -6.60 7.60 -15.66
CA SER A 91 -7.00 7.83 -14.28
C SER A 91 -6.38 6.70 -13.46
N THR A 92 -5.31 7.00 -12.73
CA THR A 92 -4.82 6.08 -11.70
C THR A 92 -5.91 5.98 -10.64
N SER A 93 -6.86 5.06 -10.80
CA SER A 93 -7.87 4.72 -9.81
C SER A 93 -7.27 3.90 -8.66
N SER A 94 -6.11 4.32 -8.15
CA SER A 94 -5.86 4.16 -6.72
C SER A 94 -6.20 5.49 -6.09
N LEU A 95 -7.47 5.69 -5.74
CA LEU A 95 -7.81 6.60 -4.66
C LEU A 95 -7.19 6.01 -3.39
N ARG A 96 -5.87 6.14 -3.26
CA ARG A 96 -5.21 6.01 -1.97
C ARG A 96 -5.74 7.20 -1.19
N ASN A 97 -6.77 6.96 -0.39
CA ASN A 97 -7.27 7.96 0.53
C ASN A 97 -6.10 8.38 1.42
N SER A 98 -5.61 9.58 1.13
CA SER A 98 -4.42 10.10 1.79
C SER A 98 -4.81 10.38 3.23
N THR A 99 -4.31 9.55 4.14
CA THR A 99 -4.53 9.76 5.57
C THR A 99 -3.79 10.99 6.10
N HIS A 100 -3.08 11.75 5.27
CA HIS A 100 -2.37 12.96 5.68
C HIS A 100 -3.31 14.05 6.21
N LYS A 101 -4.55 14.11 5.70
CA LYS A 101 -5.57 15.10 6.11
C LYS A 101 -6.26 14.75 7.43
N ILE A 102 -6.06 13.52 7.93
CA ILE A 102 -6.70 13.07 9.17
C ILE A 102 -5.94 13.69 10.35
N PRO A 103 -6.65 14.30 11.31
CA PRO A 103 -6.04 14.92 12.47
C PRO A 103 -5.27 13.90 13.30
N ALA A 104 -4.19 14.34 13.91
CA ALA A 104 -3.33 13.55 14.77
C ALA A 104 -2.72 14.47 15.81
N PHE A 105 -2.50 13.96 17.02
CA PHE A 105 -1.75 14.70 18.03
C PHE A 105 -0.31 14.99 17.57
N SER A 106 0.24 16.09 18.10
CA SER A 106 1.59 16.54 17.76
C SER A 106 2.63 15.51 18.21
N LEU A 107 3.69 15.37 17.41
CA LEU A 107 4.87 14.58 17.74
C LEU A 107 6.02 15.44 18.27
N GLU A 108 5.81 16.75 18.35
CA GLU A 108 6.84 17.72 18.72
C GLU A 108 6.78 18.08 20.22
N GLN A 109 5.71 17.68 20.91
CA GLN A 109 5.51 17.96 22.32
C GLN A 109 4.74 16.83 23.03
N GLY A 110 4.91 16.75 24.36
CA GLY A 110 4.20 15.81 25.24
C GLY A 110 4.45 14.34 24.89
N ILE A 111 3.43 13.51 25.09
CA ILE A 111 3.51 12.05 24.92
C ILE A 111 3.89 11.64 23.49
N GLY A 112 3.54 12.46 22.49
CA GLY A 112 3.94 12.21 21.11
C GLY A 112 5.46 12.28 20.89
N LEU A 113 6.14 13.19 21.58
CA LEU A 113 7.59 13.32 21.55
C LEU A 113 8.27 12.19 22.33
N GLU A 114 7.82 11.94 23.57
CA GLU A 114 8.36 10.87 24.42
C GLU A 114 8.27 9.50 23.73
N PHE A 115 7.13 9.21 23.09
CA PHE A 115 6.96 7.98 22.33
C PHE A 115 7.90 7.91 21.11
N LEU A 116 8.10 9.03 20.41
CA LEU A 116 8.97 9.10 19.24
C LEU A 116 10.45 8.93 19.60
N GLU A 117 10.87 9.46 20.75
CA GLU A 117 12.21 9.24 21.30
C GLU A 117 12.39 7.79 21.73
N TRP A 118 11.42 7.23 22.47
CA TRP A 118 11.46 5.84 22.91
C TRP A 118 11.59 4.86 21.74
N LEU A 119 10.84 5.04 20.65
CA LEU A 119 10.91 4.18 19.45
C LEU A 119 12.32 4.14 18.81
N GLN A 120 13.11 5.19 18.99
CA GLN A 120 14.47 5.27 18.45
C GLN A 120 15.50 4.63 19.38
N THR A 121 15.16 4.40 20.65
CA THR A 121 16.02 3.67 21.58
C THR A 121 16.14 2.19 21.19
N PRO A 122 17.22 1.50 21.58
CA PRO A 122 17.35 0.06 21.38
C PRO A 122 16.18 -0.73 21.99
N CYS A 123 15.67 -0.29 23.16
CA CYS A 123 14.57 -0.92 23.86
C CYS A 123 13.21 -0.69 23.21
N GLY A 124 13.01 0.42 22.50
CA GLY A 124 11.82 0.69 21.68
C GLY A 124 11.89 0.12 20.26
N GLY A 125 12.93 -0.69 19.97
CA GLY A 125 13.09 -1.40 18.70
C GLY A 125 13.95 -0.69 17.66
N GLY A 126 14.76 0.30 18.07
CA GLY A 126 15.84 0.90 17.28
C GLY A 126 15.41 1.45 15.92
N LYS A 127 14.22 2.06 15.86
CA LYS A 127 13.63 2.51 14.59
C LYS A 127 14.43 3.69 14.04
N LYS A 128 14.59 3.74 12.72
CA LYS A 128 15.09 4.94 12.04
C LYS A 128 14.11 6.09 12.25
N ALA A 129 14.61 7.32 12.38
CA ALA A 129 13.79 8.51 12.63
C ALA A 129 12.56 8.65 11.71
N LYS A 130 12.72 8.32 10.42
CA LYS A 130 11.61 8.32 9.45
C LYS A 130 10.52 7.29 9.81
N ASP A 131 10.92 6.08 10.18
CA ASP A 131 9.98 5.01 10.54
C ASP A 131 9.31 5.29 11.87
N ALA A 132 10.07 5.80 12.86
CA ALA A 132 9.54 6.27 14.14
C ALA A 132 8.47 7.34 13.94
N LYS A 133 8.72 8.34 13.08
CA LYS A 133 7.72 9.38 12.74
C LYS A 133 6.45 8.80 12.10
N HIS A 134 6.57 7.79 11.24
CA HIS A 134 5.41 7.12 10.66
C HIS A 134 4.63 6.29 11.69
N ILE A 135 5.31 5.61 12.61
CA ILE A 135 4.71 4.84 13.71
C ILE A 135 4.00 5.78 14.67
N GLY A 136 4.72 6.80 15.17
CA GLY A 136 4.18 7.84 16.05
C GLY A 136 2.94 8.49 15.46
N ARG A 137 2.97 8.92 14.19
CA ARG A 137 1.81 9.55 13.55
C ARG A 137 0.59 8.61 13.45
N ARG A 138 0.79 7.30 13.29
CA ARG A 138 -0.32 6.33 13.28
C ARG A 138 -0.91 6.14 14.67
N ALA A 139 -0.07 6.06 15.70
CA ALA A 139 -0.50 5.96 17.09
C ALA A 139 -1.26 7.23 17.53
N MET A 140 -0.75 8.42 17.19
CA MET A 140 -1.42 9.69 17.50
C MET A 140 -2.76 9.87 16.79
N LYS A 141 -2.94 9.30 15.58
CA LYS A 141 -4.25 9.26 14.91
C LYS A 141 -5.24 8.35 15.62
N PHE A 142 -4.77 7.22 16.14
CA PHE A 142 -5.61 6.33 16.93
C PHE A 142 -6.12 7.05 18.18
N LEU A 143 -5.22 7.70 18.92
CA LEU A 143 -5.60 8.47 20.12
C LEU A 143 -6.57 9.61 19.78
N MET A 144 -6.33 10.33 18.69
CA MET A 144 -7.20 11.43 18.24
C MET A 144 -8.61 10.93 17.88
N VAL A 145 -8.71 9.79 17.19
CA VAL A 145 -10.02 9.20 16.87
C VAL A 145 -10.71 8.64 18.11
N ALA A 146 -9.95 8.14 19.08
CA ALA A 146 -10.52 7.69 20.35
C ALA A 146 -11.02 8.86 21.21
N PHE A 147 -10.49 10.07 21.00
CA PHE A 147 -10.71 11.26 21.85
C PHE A 147 -11.97 12.05 21.49
N ASP A 148 -12.65 11.66 20.40
CA ASP A 148 -13.93 12.14 19.89
C ASP A 148 -14.32 13.56 20.34
N GLU A 149 -14.02 14.59 19.52
CA GLU A 149 -14.35 16.04 19.51
C GLU A 149 -14.79 16.82 20.79
N THR A 150 -14.83 16.22 21.98
CA THR A 150 -15.60 16.71 23.13
C THR A 150 -14.73 17.31 24.24
N THR A 151 -13.42 17.38 24.05
CA THR A 151 -12.51 17.91 25.07
C THR A 151 -11.51 18.87 24.45
N GLU A 152 -11.56 20.14 24.88
CA GLU A 152 -10.61 21.20 24.51
C GLU A 152 -9.23 21.04 25.18
N GLU A 153 -8.92 19.86 25.71
CA GLU A 153 -7.63 19.61 26.34
C GLU A 153 -6.56 19.36 25.27
N SER A 154 -5.65 20.35 25.15
CA SER A 154 -4.49 20.31 24.25
C SER A 154 -3.41 19.32 24.70
N VAL A 155 -3.55 18.72 25.89
CA VAL A 155 -2.59 17.82 26.52
C VAL A 155 -3.25 16.47 26.81
N LEU A 156 -2.72 15.41 26.20
CA LEU A 156 -3.13 14.03 26.48
C LEU A 156 -2.68 13.63 27.90
N SER A 157 -3.64 13.29 28.76
CA SER A 157 -3.34 12.60 30.02
C SER A 157 -2.94 11.14 29.78
N THR A 158 -2.03 10.62 30.59
CA THR A 158 -1.61 9.20 30.57
C THR A 158 -2.78 8.27 30.87
N ASP A 159 -3.68 8.64 31.78
CA ASP A 159 -4.83 7.82 32.18
C ASP A 159 -5.81 7.62 31.02
N TYR A 160 -5.96 8.66 30.21
CA TYR A 160 -6.78 8.61 29.00
C TYR A 160 -6.19 7.65 27.96
N ILE A 161 -4.87 7.71 27.73
CA ILE A 161 -4.18 6.80 26.83
C ILE A 161 -4.31 5.35 27.31
N ASP A 162 -4.16 5.14 28.62
CA ASP A 162 -4.30 3.83 29.24
C ASP A 162 -5.72 3.28 29.10
N CYS A 163 -6.74 4.14 29.22
CA CYS A 163 -8.13 3.76 28.93
C CYS A 163 -8.32 3.33 27.46
N CYS A 164 -7.76 4.11 26.52
CA CYS A 164 -7.87 3.83 25.08
C CYS A 164 -7.19 2.51 24.69
N LEU A 165 -5.98 2.28 25.19
CA LEU A 165 -5.19 1.09 24.91
C LEU A 165 -5.70 -0.14 25.69
N GLY A 166 -6.31 0.08 26.84
CA GLY A 166 -6.89 -0.95 27.69
C GLY A 166 -8.25 -1.46 27.22
N SER A 167 -8.93 -0.76 26.30
CA SER A 167 -10.26 -1.13 25.81
C SER A 167 -10.22 -1.80 24.44
N PRO A 168 -10.49 -3.12 24.35
CA PRO A 168 -10.59 -3.82 23.07
C PRO A 168 -11.65 -3.24 22.13
N ASN A 169 -12.73 -2.67 22.71
CA ASN A 169 -13.82 -2.08 21.95
C ASN A 169 -13.37 -0.83 21.18
N ILE A 170 -12.55 0.03 21.79
CA ILE A 170 -12.00 1.21 21.13
C ILE A 170 -11.08 0.80 19.97
N ILE A 171 -10.20 -0.19 20.20
CA ILE A 171 -9.29 -0.72 19.17
C ILE A 171 -10.09 -1.32 18.01
N MET A 172 -11.14 -2.09 18.30
CA MET A 172 -11.99 -2.71 17.28
C MET A 172 -12.81 -1.67 16.50
N SER A 173 -13.39 -0.68 17.17
CA SER A 173 -14.11 0.43 16.53
C SER A 173 -13.19 1.25 15.64
N PHE A 174 -11.96 1.54 16.08
CA PHE A 174 -10.96 2.18 15.24
C PHE A 174 -10.62 1.34 14.01
N LEU A 175 -10.44 0.02 14.17
CA LEU A 175 -10.15 -0.86 13.04
C LEU A 175 -11.28 -0.87 12.00
N LYS A 176 -12.54 -0.91 12.45
CA LYS A 176 -13.71 -0.78 11.55
C LYS A 176 -13.70 0.57 10.84
N LEU A 177 -13.48 1.66 11.58
CA LEU A 177 -13.43 3.02 11.02
C LEU A 177 -12.36 3.17 9.94
N ILE A 178 -11.15 2.68 10.16
CA ILE A 178 -10.07 2.83 9.16
C ILE A 178 -10.28 1.94 7.93
N MET A 179 -10.95 0.80 8.07
CA MET A 179 -11.23 -0.11 6.95
C MET A 179 -12.46 0.34 6.15
N GLU A 180 -13.55 0.70 6.82
CA GLU A 180 -14.83 1.01 6.20
C GLU A 180 -14.92 2.49 5.80
N LYS A 181 -14.66 3.42 6.73
CA LYS A 181 -14.78 4.87 6.47
C LYS A 181 -13.57 5.43 5.73
N TRP A 182 -12.35 5.07 6.14
CA TRP A 182 -11.15 5.57 5.46
C TRP A 182 -10.79 4.75 4.21
N GLY A 183 -11.38 3.58 4.03
CA GLY A 183 -11.16 2.72 2.87
C GLY A 183 -9.74 2.15 2.80
N LEU A 184 -9.09 1.94 3.95
CA LEU A 184 -7.72 1.39 3.98
C LEU A 184 -7.71 -0.11 3.70
N GLN A 185 -6.78 -0.52 2.84
CA GLN A 185 -6.47 -1.94 2.59
C GLN A 185 -5.90 -2.62 3.84
N ALA A 186 -5.99 -3.96 3.88
CA ALA A 186 -5.50 -4.74 5.03
C ALA A 186 -4.02 -4.48 5.35
N SER A 187 -3.19 -4.16 4.35
CA SER A 187 -1.78 -3.80 4.54
C SER A 187 -1.57 -2.51 5.34
N ALA A 188 -2.38 -1.49 5.09
CA ALA A 188 -2.32 -0.21 5.79
C ALA A 188 -2.91 -0.34 7.19
N ALA A 189 -4.07 -1.01 7.32
CA ALA A 189 -4.69 -1.32 8.61
C ALA A 189 -3.76 -2.13 9.53
N LEU A 190 -3.04 -3.12 8.99
CA LEU A 190 -2.02 -3.88 9.73
C LEU A 190 -0.93 -2.96 10.29
N SER A 191 -0.56 -1.91 9.56
CA SER A 191 0.48 -0.98 10.00
C SER A 191 0.01 -0.10 11.15
N TYR A 192 -1.28 0.27 11.20
CA TYR A 192 -1.88 0.94 12.35
C TYR A 192 -1.90 0.01 13.57
N MET A 193 -2.34 -1.25 13.42
CA MET A 193 -2.36 -2.22 14.52
C MET A 193 -0.97 -2.47 15.12
N LYS A 194 0.09 -2.46 14.29
CA LYS A 194 1.48 -2.51 14.78
C LYS A 194 1.82 -1.29 15.62
N SER A 195 1.51 -0.09 15.12
CA SER A 195 1.80 1.16 15.84
C SER A 195 1.02 1.31 17.15
N ILE A 196 -0.21 0.78 17.23
CA ILE A 196 -0.97 0.71 18.49
C ILE A 196 -0.30 -0.25 19.48
N GLY A 197 0.20 -1.39 18.98
CA GLY A 197 1.00 -2.32 19.80
C GLY A 197 2.27 -1.67 20.34
N ASP A 198 3.02 -0.96 19.50
CA ASP A 198 4.23 -0.24 19.92
C ASP A 198 3.91 0.82 21.00
N LEU A 199 2.77 1.51 20.89
CA LEU A 199 2.31 2.49 21.90
C LEU A 199 1.91 1.81 23.23
N LEU A 200 1.30 0.63 23.17
CA LEU A 200 0.96 -0.18 24.34
C LEU A 200 2.22 -0.64 25.09
N ASP A 201 3.25 -1.07 24.36
CA ASP A 201 4.53 -1.47 24.96
C ASP A 201 5.27 -0.27 25.58
N PHE A 202 5.23 0.90 24.93
CA PHE A 202 5.74 2.15 25.50
C PHE A 202 5.08 2.49 26.84
N ARG A 203 3.74 2.40 26.93
CA ARG A 203 3.03 2.68 28.19
C ARG A 203 3.39 1.70 29.29
N LYS A 204 3.49 0.39 28.97
CA LYS A 204 3.99 -0.62 29.93
C LYS A 204 5.38 -0.27 30.46
N ALA A 205 6.29 0.16 29.59
CA ALA A 205 7.66 0.52 29.96
C ALA A 205 7.74 1.76 30.87
N ASN A 206 6.83 2.71 30.69
CA ASN A 206 6.76 3.94 31.48
C ASN A 206 6.02 3.79 32.83
N GLY A 207 5.62 2.57 33.19
CA GLY A 207 4.89 2.30 34.42
C GLY A 207 3.40 2.54 34.27
N VAL A 208 2.63 1.50 34.58
CA VAL A 208 1.16 1.50 34.66
C VAL A 208 0.74 0.77 35.93
N THR A 209 -0.45 1.07 36.42
CA THR A 209 -1.02 0.33 37.56
C THR A 209 -1.35 -1.12 37.18
N ASP A 210 -1.39 -2.03 38.16
CA ASP A 210 -1.70 -3.45 37.94
C ASP A 210 -3.06 -3.65 37.23
N ASN A 211 -4.04 -2.80 37.53
CA ASN A 211 -5.35 -2.87 36.91
C ASN A 211 -5.26 -2.54 35.40
N VAL A 212 -4.52 -1.49 35.03
CA VAL A 212 -4.26 -1.13 33.64
C VAL A 212 -3.47 -2.22 32.94
N LEU A 213 -2.49 -2.83 33.61
CA LEU A 213 -1.68 -3.90 33.03
C LEU A 213 -2.54 -5.13 32.65
N ARG A 214 -3.51 -5.51 33.49
CA ARG A 214 -4.48 -6.58 33.17
C ARG A 214 -5.32 -6.24 31.93
N ASN A 215 -5.79 -4.99 31.83
CA ASN A 215 -6.53 -4.52 30.66
C ASN A 215 -5.66 -4.53 29.38
N PHE A 216 -4.39 -4.17 29.51
CA PHE A 216 -3.42 -4.26 28.41
C PHE A 216 -3.20 -5.70 27.96
N THR A 217 -3.13 -6.67 28.87
CA THR A 217 -3.02 -8.09 28.51
C THR A 217 -4.20 -8.54 27.65
N VAL A 218 -5.42 -8.12 27.98
CA VAL A 218 -6.60 -8.42 27.17
C VAL A 218 -6.48 -7.76 25.79
N SER A 219 -6.20 -6.46 25.75
CA SER A 219 -6.10 -5.71 24.49
C SER A 219 -4.97 -6.21 23.59
N GLU A 220 -3.87 -6.70 24.15
CA GLU A 220 -2.76 -7.31 23.42
C GLU A 220 -3.18 -8.58 22.68
N VAL A 221 -4.04 -9.42 23.29
CA VAL A 221 -4.62 -10.59 22.62
C VAL A 221 -5.46 -10.16 21.41
N TYR A 222 -6.26 -9.10 21.55
CA TYR A 222 -7.05 -8.55 20.43
C TYR A 222 -6.16 -7.95 19.35
N ILE A 223 -5.11 -7.21 19.70
CA ILE A 223 -4.15 -6.66 18.75
C ILE A 223 -3.44 -7.79 18.00
N ARG A 224 -3.01 -8.85 18.69
CA ARG A 224 -2.37 -10.03 18.08
C ARG A 224 -3.30 -10.73 17.09
N ARG A 225 -4.53 -11.05 17.50
CA ARG A 225 -5.55 -11.67 16.63
C ARG A 225 -5.89 -10.77 15.44
N GLY A 226 -6.01 -9.47 15.66
CA GLY A 226 -6.23 -8.47 14.61
C GLY A 226 -5.09 -8.46 13.59
N LYS A 227 -3.83 -8.45 14.05
CA LYS A 227 -2.63 -8.53 13.18
C LYS A 227 -2.63 -9.81 12.34
N GLU A 228 -2.92 -10.96 12.94
CA GLU A 228 -2.98 -12.26 12.23
C GLU A 228 -4.07 -12.26 11.15
N ASN A 229 -5.27 -11.78 11.48
CA ASN A 229 -6.38 -11.72 10.52
C ASN A 229 -6.11 -10.73 9.39
N LEU A 230 -5.55 -9.56 9.68
CA LEU A 230 -5.14 -8.59 8.66
C LEU A 230 -3.99 -9.10 7.81
N ALA A 231 -3.07 -9.90 8.36
CA ALA A 231 -2.00 -10.53 7.58
C ALA A 231 -2.57 -11.59 6.61
N LYS A 232 -3.53 -12.41 7.06
CA LYS A 232 -4.27 -13.34 6.19
C LYS A 232 -5.03 -12.59 5.10
N ARG A 233 -5.78 -11.54 5.44
CA ARG A 233 -6.49 -10.69 4.48
C ARG A 233 -5.55 -10.00 3.50
N LYS A 234 -4.40 -9.48 3.96
CA LYS A 234 -3.36 -8.92 3.09
C LYS A 234 -2.85 -9.98 2.10
N LYS A 235 -2.60 -11.22 2.56
CA LYS A 235 -2.19 -12.32 1.69
C LYS A 235 -3.28 -12.66 0.67
N MET A 236 -4.56 -12.67 1.08
CA MET A 236 -5.70 -12.88 0.20
C MET A 236 -5.94 -11.73 -0.79
N GLU A 237 -5.78 -10.47 -0.38
CA GLU A 237 -5.84 -9.31 -1.28
C GLU A 237 -4.72 -9.41 -2.33
N TYR A 238 -3.53 -9.81 -1.89
CA TYR A 238 -2.39 -10.03 -2.78
C TYR A 238 -2.62 -11.24 -3.70
N SER A 239 -3.12 -12.36 -3.17
CA SER A 239 -3.39 -13.57 -3.94
C SER A 239 -4.58 -13.41 -4.87
N ARG A 240 -5.67 -12.72 -4.49
CA ARG A 240 -6.81 -12.44 -5.36
C ARG A 240 -6.41 -11.57 -6.55
N ASN A 241 -5.51 -10.61 -6.34
CA ASN A 241 -4.92 -9.83 -7.42
C ASN A 241 -4.04 -10.69 -8.35
N LEU A 242 -3.47 -11.79 -7.85
CA LEU A 242 -2.72 -12.79 -8.64
C LEU A 242 -3.62 -13.90 -9.22
N GLU A 243 -4.75 -14.22 -8.58
CA GLU A 243 -5.70 -15.29 -8.94
C GLU A 243 -6.61 -14.83 -10.07
N LEU A 244 -6.96 -13.55 -10.15
CA LEU A 244 -7.67 -13.02 -11.32
C LEU A 244 -6.80 -13.13 -12.59
N GLU A 245 -5.49 -12.97 -12.47
CA GLU A 245 -4.52 -13.21 -13.55
C GLU A 245 -4.34 -14.71 -13.87
N SER A 246 -4.45 -15.59 -12.87
CA SER A 246 -4.37 -17.06 -13.01
C SER A 246 -5.68 -17.72 -13.52
N LEU A 247 -6.84 -17.16 -13.20
CA LEU A 247 -8.12 -17.62 -13.72
C LEU A 247 -8.31 -17.22 -15.19
N ILE A 248 -7.78 -16.06 -15.60
CA ILE A 248 -7.65 -15.69 -17.02
C ILE A 248 -6.66 -16.62 -17.76
N SER A 249 -5.70 -17.23 -17.05
CA SER A 249 -4.70 -18.13 -17.66
C SER A 249 -5.19 -19.57 -17.90
N ARG A 250 -6.43 -19.92 -17.57
CA ARG A 250 -6.91 -21.32 -17.60
C ARG A 250 -7.95 -21.70 -18.66
N ASP A 251 -8.40 -20.78 -19.53
CA ASP A 251 -9.19 -21.15 -20.73
C ASP A 251 -8.31 -21.30 -21.98
N SER A 252 -7.47 -22.33 -21.91
CA SER A 252 -6.52 -22.81 -22.92
C SER A 252 -7.22 -23.49 -24.09
N TRP A 253 -6.93 -23.04 -25.31
CA TRP A 253 -7.34 -23.62 -26.60
C TRP A 253 -6.16 -24.32 -27.30
N ALA A 254 -5.18 -24.83 -26.55
CA ALA A 254 -4.00 -25.44 -27.16
C ALA A 254 -4.34 -26.81 -27.77
N THR A 255 -4.12 -26.96 -29.07
CA THR A 255 -4.03 -28.27 -29.74
C THR A 255 -2.62 -28.83 -29.59
N LEU A 256 -2.50 -30.16 -29.57
CA LEU A 256 -1.25 -30.90 -29.34
C LEU A 256 -0.10 -30.51 -30.29
N GLU A 257 -0.39 -29.97 -31.47
CA GLU A 257 0.60 -29.48 -32.44
C GLU A 257 1.34 -28.21 -31.97
N ASP A 258 0.78 -27.44 -31.04
CA ASP A 258 1.46 -26.29 -30.43
C ASP A 258 2.40 -26.66 -29.27
N MET A 259 2.53 -27.97 -28.98
CA MET A 259 3.34 -28.51 -27.87
C MET A 259 4.63 -29.22 -28.32
N GLU A 260 4.97 -29.21 -29.62
CA GLU A 260 6.28 -29.59 -30.17
C GLU A 260 7.16 -28.34 -30.45
#